data_AF-A0A954CAH6-F1
#
_entry.id   AF-A0A954CAH6-F1
#
_cell.length_a   1.000
_cell.length_b   1.000
_cell.length_c   1.000
_cell.angle_alpha   90.00
_cell.angle_beta   90.00
_cell.angle_gamma   90.00
#
_symmetry.space_group_name_H-M   'P 1'
#
loop_
_entity.id
_entity.type
_entity.pdbx_description
1 polymer ?
#
loop_
_entity_poly.entity_id
_entity_poly.type
_entity_poly.pdbx_seq_one_letter_code
_entity_poly.pdbx_strand_id
1 'polypeptide(L)'
;MLIRDSLEYYRNFNWIAEVQIKGCDQETAEAAAFKAVGSAIDCLHIILSYRYSQKLRIGGLGLRSDRRALVQLDQNGEMEISSSHGWFEQAGLAEGWSKIFEERQYREMMRLTGIALQCRSDPTIKRPLCERYLDAATWFGEAVRDDVLSSRAVKYVAAIERILTAGKTKHIEKTISIRAADLLFDPNDPEGWEDNKNKILTAYKLRSDLLHGAISPHDEIVAQGINNCGDIAEDILRIILFRLGKDALLMEEASDKRYKNWLDRIREHVASMMPPVEPH
;
A
#
# COMPACT_ATOMS: atom_id res chain seq x y z
N MET A 1 -23.21 14.81 23.69
CA MET A 1 -23.68 14.92 22.29
C MET A 1 -24.89 13.99 22.18
N LEU A 2 -26.07 14.54 21.86
CA LEU A 2 -27.29 13.73 21.80
C LEU A 2 -27.19 12.78 20.60
N ILE A 3 -27.64 11.53 20.75
CA ILE A 3 -27.65 10.49 19.69
C ILE A 3 -28.22 11.02 18.37
N ARG A 4 -29.18 11.94 18.45
CA ARG A 4 -29.82 12.60 17.30
C ARG A 4 -28.85 13.48 16.49
N ASP A 5 -27.98 14.24 17.16
CA ASP A 5 -26.99 15.11 16.51
C ASP A 5 -25.90 14.27 15.83
N SER A 6 -25.50 13.16 16.45
CA SER A 6 -24.57 12.20 15.86
C SER A 6 -25.17 11.53 14.63
N LEU A 7 -26.45 11.14 14.66
CA LEU A 7 -27.14 10.54 13.51
C LEU A 7 -27.28 11.52 12.34
N GLU A 8 -27.55 12.81 12.58
CA GLU A 8 -27.57 13.83 11.51
C GLU A 8 -26.20 14.07 10.90
N TYR A 9 -25.14 14.09 11.71
CA TYR A 9 -23.76 14.20 11.21
C TYR A 9 -23.38 13.00 10.33
N TYR A 10 -23.64 11.77 10.80
CA TYR A 10 -23.24 10.55 10.10
C TYR A 10 -24.05 10.24 8.84
N ARG A 11 -25.27 10.79 8.69
CA ARG A 11 -26.09 10.65 7.48
C ARG A 11 -25.45 11.20 6.20
N ASN A 12 -24.47 12.08 6.32
CA ASN A 12 -23.75 12.65 5.17
C ASN A 12 -22.64 11.73 4.64
N PHE A 13 -22.33 10.63 5.34
CA PHE A 13 -21.31 9.69 4.91
C PHE A 13 -21.96 8.43 4.33
N ASN A 14 -21.50 8.04 3.14
CA ASN A 14 -21.95 6.80 2.50
C ASN A 14 -21.48 5.54 3.26
N TRP A 15 -20.43 5.66 4.08
CA TRP A 15 -19.78 4.57 4.80
C TRP A 15 -19.34 5.05 6.18
N ILE A 16 -19.54 4.21 7.18
CA ILE A 16 -19.09 4.45 8.56
C ILE A 16 -18.17 3.30 8.96
N ALA A 17 -16.95 3.63 9.37
CA ALA A 17 -16.04 2.66 9.97
C ALA A 17 -16.20 2.69 11.49
N GLU A 18 -16.40 1.53 12.10
CA GLU A 18 -16.45 1.36 13.55
C GLU A 18 -15.28 0.48 13.98
N VAL A 19 -14.56 0.90 15.03
CA VAL A 19 -13.45 0.14 15.60
C VAL A 19 -13.52 0.21 17.13
N GLN A 20 -13.32 -0.93 17.77
CA GLN A 20 -13.18 -1.02 19.21
C GLN A 20 -11.71 -1.01 19.59
N ILE A 21 -11.28 -0.02 20.37
CA ILE A 21 -9.92 0.05 20.92
C ILE A 21 -9.93 -0.45 22.37
N LYS A 22 -8.95 -1.28 22.71
CA LYS A 22 -8.83 -1.88 24.05
C LYS A 22 -7.66 -1.27 24.83
N GLY A 23 -7.82 -1.16 26.14
CA GLY A 23 -6.71 -0.91 27.07
C GLY A 23 -6.09 0.49 27.01
N CYS A 24 -6.83 1.50 26.53
CA CYS A 24 -6.39 2.88 26.42
C CYS A 24 -7.36 3.85 27.12
N ASP A 25 -6.85 5.00 27.57
CA ASP A 25 -7.67 6.17 27.89
C ASP A 25 -8.32 6.74 26.61
N GLN A 26 -9.27 7.66 26.76
CA GLN A 26 -10.08 8.16 25.65
C GLN A 26 -9.25 8.86 24.54
N GLU A 27 -8.26 9.67 24.90
CA GLU A 27 -7.45 10.41 23.92
C GLU A 27 -6.54 9.46 23.14
N THR A 28 -5.87 8.55 23.85
CA THR A 28 -5.06 7.49 23.22
C THR A 28 -5.92 6.56 22.36
N ALA A 29 -7.14 6.23 22.81
CA ALA A 29 -8.07 5.39 22.07
C ALA A 29 -8.54 6.05 20.77
N GLU A 30 -8.78 7.36 20.77
CA GLU A 30 -9.16 8.12 19.57
C GLU A 30 -8.03 8.09 18.53
N ALA A 31 -6.79 8.41 18.94
CA ALA A 31 -5.64 8.36 18.05
C ALA A 31 -5.39 6.95 17.48
N ALA A 32 -5.53 5.91 18.33
CA ALA A 32 -5.42 4.51 17.91
C ALA A 32 -6.52 4.11 16.94
N ALA A 33 -7.76 4.59 17.14
CA ALA A 33 -8.88 4.35 16.24
C ALA A 33 -8.62 4.94 14.84
N PHE A 34 -8.16 6.20 14.77
CA PHE A 34 -7.78 6.82 13.50
C PHE A 34 -6.68 6.02 12.79
N LYS A 35 -5.65 5.58 13.53
CA LYS A 35 -4.56 4.78 12.97
C LYS A 35 -5.04 3.41 12.48
N ALA A 36 -5.93 2.74 13.22
CA ALA A 36 -6.48 1.44 12.86
C ALA A 36 -7.35 1.53 11.60
N VAL A 37 -8.24 2.53 11.52
CA VAL A 37 -9.07 2.77 10.33
C VAL A 37 -8.20 3.18 9.13
N GLY A 38 -7.18 4.00 9.35
CA GLY A 38 -6.21 4.36 8.29
C GLY A 38 -5.50 3.14 7.73
N SER A 39 -4.98 2.29 8.61
CA SER A 39 -4.35 1.02 8.22
C SER A 39 -5.32 0.08 7.48
N ALA A 40 -6.61 0.09 7.86
CA ALA A 40 -7.63 -0.69 7.17
C ALA A 40 -7.87 -0.19 5.74
N ILE A 41 -7.92 1.13 5.54
CA ILE A 41 -8.04 1.73 4.20
C ILE A 41 -6.78 1.48 3.36
N ASP A 42 -5.60 1.57 3.97
CA ASP A 42 -4.32 1.21 3.34
C ASP A 42 -4.36 -0.21 2.78
N CYS A 43 -4.84 -1.16 3.57
CA CYS A 43 -5.03 -2.53 3.13
C CYS A 43 -6.13 -2.66 2.06
N LEU A 44 -7.23 -1.92 2.16
CA LEU A 44 -8.27 -1.93 1.12
C LEU A 44 -7.75 -1.45 -0.24
N HIS A 45 -6.80 -0.51 -0.27
CA HIS A 45 -6.16 -0.12 -1.52
C HIS A 45 -5.39 -1.28 -2.18
N ILE A 46 -4.78 -2.16 -1.38
CA ILE A 46 -4.10 -3.37 -1.87
C ILE A 46 -5.15 -4.40 -2.32
N ILE A 47 -6.22 -4.59 -1.56
CA ILE A 47 -7.22 -5.62 -1.83
C ILE A 47 -8.05 -5.29 -3.08
N LEU A 48 -8.55 -4.05 -3.20
CA LEU A 48 -9.40 -3.60 -4.31
C LEU A 48 -8.63 -3.08 -5.52
N SER A 49 -7.31 -3.12 -5.44
CA SER A 49 -6.36 -2.44 -6.33
C SER A 49 -6.33 -0.93 -6.22
N TYR A 50 -5.11 -0.39 -6.26
CA TYR A 50 -4.87 1.05 -6.19
C TYR A 50 -5.49 1.78 -7.38
N ARG A 51 -5.74 1.11 -8.49
CA ARG A 51 -6.32 1.70 -9.71
C ARG A 51 -7.79 2.11 -9.51
N TYR A 52 -8.53 1.37 -8.68
CA TYR A 52 -9.97 1.61 -8.45
C TYR A 52 -10.27 2.28 -7.10
N SER A 53 -9.31 2.27 -6.19
CA SER A 53 -9.50 2.71 -4.81
C SER A 53 -8.93 4.11 -4.52
N GLN A 54 -8.40 4.83 -5.51
CA GLN A 54 -7.74 6.14 -5.32
C GLN A 54 -8.60 7.20 -4.65
N LYS A 55 -9.92 7.05 -4.62
CA LYS A 55 -10.85 7.98 -3.95
C LYS A 55 -11.22 7.55 -2.52
N LEU A 56 -10.84 6.36 -2.06
CA LEU A 56 -11.08 5.92 -0.67
C LEU A 56 -10.23 6.73 0.31
N ARG A 57 -10.87 7.42 1.26
CA ARG A 57 -10.26 8.27 2.27
C ARG A 57 -11.06 8.18 3.58
N ILE A 58 -10.42 8.45 4.72
CA ILE A 58 -11.16 8.71 5.97
C ILE A 58 -11.84 10.06 5.82
N GLY A 59 -13.17 10.09 5.95
CA GLY A 59 -13.93 11.32 6.12
C GLY A 59 -14.00 11.70 7.60
N GLY A 60 -13.69 12.94 7.96
CA GLY A 60 -13.71 13.44 9.35
C GLY A 60 -12.96 14.76 9.51
N LEU A 61 -13.24 15.49 10.61
CA LEU A 61 -12.87 16.89 10.89
C LEU A 61 -11.49 17.31 10.33
N GLY A 62 -11.48 17.88 9.12
CA GLY A 62 -10.23 18.31 8.49
C GLY A 62 -10.29 18.59 6.99
N LEU A 63 -11.27 18.06 6.25
CA LEU A 63 -11.53 18.55 4.89
C LEU A 63 -12.62 19.61 4.97
N ARG A 64 -12.20 20.89 5.12
CA ARG A 64 -12.99 21.97 4.54
C ARG A 64 -13.31 21.53 3.11
N SER A 65 -14.58 21.54 2.73
CA SER A 65 -15.01 21.34 1.35
C SER A 65 -13.92 21.84 0.40
N ASP A 66 -13.42 20.99 -0.50
CA ASP A 66 -12.40 21.40 -1.47
C ASP A 66 -13.06 22.34 -2.50
N ARG A 67 -13.31 23.58 -2.07
CA ARG A 67 -13.74 24.69 -2.89
C ARG A 67 -12.48 25.28 -3.49
N ARG A 68 -12.04 24.70 -4.61
CA ARG A 68 -11.01 25.33 -5.44
C ARG A 68 -11.73 26.22 -6.45
N ALA A 69 -11.60 27.52 -6.23
CA ALA A 69 -11.82 28.50 -7.28
C ALA A 69 -10.46 28.72 -7.95
N LEU A 70 -10.33 28.31 -9.21
CA LEU A 70 -9.17 28.64 -10.03
C LEU A 70 -9.56 29.86 -10.85
N VAL A 71 -8.78 30.94 -10.72
CA VAL A 71 -8.90 32.11 -11.58
C VAL A 71 -7.69 32.10 -12.51
N GLN A 72 -7.92 31.92 -13.80
CA GLN A 72 -6.88 32.00 -14.82
C GLN A 72 -7.18 33.18 -15.75
N LEU A 73 -6.12 33.84 -16.22
CA LEU A 73 -6.22 34.85 -17.27
C LEU A 73 -5.81 34.18 -18.56
N ASP A 74 -6.68 34.26 -19.58
CA ASP A 74 -6.37 33.75 -20.90
C ASP A 74 -5.36 34.66 -21.62
N GLN A 75 -4.92 34.24 -22.81
CA GLN A 75 -3.94 34.99 -23.61
C GLN A 75 -4.46 36.34 -24.11
N ASN A 76 -5.78 36.59 -24.00
CA ASN A 76 -6.44 37.84 -24.37
C ASN A 76 -6.70 38.74 -23.15
N GLY A 77 -6.32 38.30 -21.95
CA GLY A 77 -6.57 39.03 -20.70
C GLY A 77 -7.98 38.86 -20.15
N GLU A 78 -8.76 37.91 -20.66
CA GLU A 78 -10.06 37.57 -20.11
C GLU A 78 -9.92 36.61 -18.92
N MET A 79 -10.70 36.89 -17.88
CA MET A 79 -10.65 36.15 -16.63
C MET A 79 -11.57 34.92 -16.71
N GLU A 80 -10.98 33.74 -16.77
CA GLU A 80 -11.70 32.48 -16.70
C GLU A 80 -11.74 31.99 -15.23
N ILE A 81 -12.94 32.03 -14.66
CA ILE A 81 -13.21 31.55 -13.29
C ILE A 81 -13.76 30.13 -13.41
N SER A 82 -12.95 29.14 -13.05
CA SER A 82 -13.41 27.77 -12.93
C SER A 82 -13.60 27.43 -11.44
N SER A 83 -14.78 26.92 -11.08
CA SER A 83 -15.10 26.49 -9.73
C SER A 83 -15.30 24.98 -9.75
N SER A 84 -14.28 24.22 -9.36
CA SER A 84 -14.44 22.78 -9.18
C SER A 84 -15.07 22.51 -7.82
N HIS A 85 -16.24 21.87 -7.83
CA HIS A 85 -16.86 21.33 -6.63
C HIS A 85 -16.53 19.84 -6.56
N GLY A 86 -15.62 19.45 -5.67
CA GLY A 86 -15.54 18.05 -5.25
C GLY A 86 -16.76 17.73 -4.40
N TRP A 87 -17.86 17.32 -5.02
CA TRP A 87 -18.92 16.61 -4.29
C TRP A 87 -18.33 15.33 -3.68
N PHE A 88 -19.01 14.72 -2.72
CA PHE A 88 -18.68 13.39 -2.17
C PHE A 88 -18.73 12.34 -3.30
N GLU A 89 -17.79 12.40 -4.22
CA GLU A 89 -17.68 11.51 -5.34
C GLU A 89 -17.31 10.17 -4.74
N GLN A 90 -18.26 9.25 -4.93
CA GLN A 90 -18.12 7.81 -4.82
C GLN A 90 -16.64 7.43 -4.83
N ALA A 91 -16.17 6.77 -3.77
CA ALA A 91 -15.07 5.83 -3.94
C ALA A 91 -15.38 5.07 -5.22
N GLY A 92 -14.52 5.19 -6.25
CA GLY A 92 -14.82 4.80 -7.65
C GLY A 92 -15.03 3.29 -7.85
N LEU A 93 -15.52 2.61 -6.83
CA LEU A 93 -15.94 1.24 -6.77
C LEU A 93 -17.24 1.10 -7.55
N ALA A 94 -17.21 0.24 -8.56
CA ALA A 94 -18.37 -0.06 -9.37
C ALA A 94 -19.52 -0.66 -8.52
N GLU A 95 -20.75 -0.56 -9.03
CA GLU A 95 -21.89 -1.24 -8.41
C GLU A 95 -21.62 -2.76 -8.33
N GLY A 96 -21.84 -3.34 -7.14
CA GLY A 96 -21.53 -4.76 -6.90
C GLY A 96 -20.07 -5.07 -6.61
N TRP A 97 -19.19 -4.08 -6.38
CA TRP A 97 -17.80 -4.30 -5.96
C TRP A 97 -17.66 -5.26 -4.78
N SER A 98 -18.62 -5.27 -3.84
CA SER A 98 -18.62 -6.16 -2.67
C SER A 98 -18.68 -7.65 -3.05
N LYS A 99 -19.18 -7.98 -4.24
CA LYS A 99 -19.19 -9.37 -4.76
C LYS A 99 -17.78 -9.90 -5.02
N ILE A 100 -16.79 -9.03 -5.18
CA ILE A 100 -15.38 -9.44 -5.28
C ILE A 100 -14.94 -10.21 -4.03
N PHE A 101 -15.52 -9.87 -2.87
CA PHE A 101 -15.26 -10.57 -1.61
C PHE A 101 -15.96 -11.91 -1.50
N GLU A 102 -16.79 -12.32 -2.47
CA GLU A 102 -17.34 -13.67 -2.54
C GLU A 102 -16.34 -14.65 -3.16
N GLU A 103 -15.27 -14.17 -3.80
CA GLU A 103 -14.22 -15.06 -4.29
C GLU A 103 -13.30 -15.51 -3.14
N ARG A 104 -12.85 -16.76 -3.21
CA ARG A 104 -12.04 -17.39 -2.15
C ARG A 104 -10.77 -16.60 -1.85
N GLN A 105 -10.10 -16.09 -2.87
CA GLN A 105 -8.84 -15.34 -2.73
C GLN A 105 -9.02 -14.05 -1.93
N TYR A 106 -10.04 -13.26 -2.25
CA TYR A 106 -10.32 -12.00 -1.57
C TYR A 106 -10.83 -12.23 -0.14
N ARG A 107 -11.62 -13.29 0.11
CA ARG A 107 -11.98 -13.69 1.48
C ARG A 107 -10.76 -14.00 2.33
N GLU A 108 -9.81 -14.77 1.77
CA GLU A 108 -8.60 -15.12 2.50
C GLU A 108 -7.71 -13.90 2.73
N MET A 109 -7.57 -13.02 1.73
CA MET A 109 -6.85 -11.75 1.86
C MET A 109 -7.46 -10.85 2.94
N MET A 110 -8.79 -10.72 2.97
CA MET A 110 -9.53 -10.02 4.02
C MET A 110 -9.30 -10.64 5.40
N ARG A 111 -9.31 -11.97 5.50
CA ARG A 111 -9.08 -12.69 6.75
C ARG A 111 -7.66 -12.47 7.28
N LEU A 112 -6.64 -12.56 6.43
CA LEU A 112 -5.24 -12.34 6.79
C LEU A 112 -4.98 -10.88 7.16
N THR A 113 -5.55 -9.95 6.40
CA THR A 113 -5.53 -8.51 6.71
C THR A 113 -6.18 -8.22 8.06
N GLY A 114 -7.33 -8.83 8.35
CA GLY A 114 -8.01 -8.71 9.64
C GLY A 114 -7.14 -9.19 10.82
N ILE A 115 -6.35 -10.26 10.64
CA ILE A 115 -5.38 -10.71 11.65
C ILE A 115 -4.28 -9.67 11.85
N ALA A 116 -3.75 -9.08 10.78
CA ALA A 116 -2.72 -8.06 10.87
C ALA A 116 -3.23 -6.82 11.63
N LEU A 117 -4.43 -6.34 11.28
CA LEU A 117 -5.06 -5.15 11.86
C LEU A 117 -5.35 -5.26 13.37
N GLN A 118 -5.41 -6.47 13.94
CA GLN A 118 -5.57 -6.64 15.39
C GLN A 118 -4.48 -5.89 16.19
N CYS A 119 -3.26 -5.78 15.65
CA CYS A 119 -2.14 -5.07 16.30
C CYS A 119 -2.37 -3.55 16.36
N ARG A 120 -3.27 -3.00 15.53
CA ARG A 120 -3.64 -1.57 15.55
C ARG A 120 -4.80 -1.28 16.49
N SER A 121 -5.70 -2.25 16.70
CA SER A 121 -6.86 -2.10 17.59
C SER A 121 -6.58 -2.50 19.05
N ASP A 122 -5.54 -3.30 19.28
CA ASP A 122 -5.18 -3.81 20.60
C ASP A 122 -3.66 -3.63 20.85
N PRO A 123 -3.26 -2.65 21.67
CA PRO A 123 -1.84 -2.35 21.91
C PRO A 123 -1.10 -3.45 22.69
N THR A 124 -1.82 -4.42 23.27
CA THR A 124 -1.21 -5.55 23.96
C THR A 124 -0.69 -6.61 23.00
N ILE A 125 -1.20 -6.64 21.76
CA ILE A 125 -0.80 -7.58 20.73
C ILE A 125 0.48 -7.11 20.05
N LYS A 126 1.58 -7.83 20.28
CA LYS A 126 2.88 -7.56 19.65
C LYS A 126 3.22 -8.66 18.65
N ARG A 127 2.98 -8.39 17.37
CA ARG A 127 3.29 -9.32 16.26
C ARG A 127 4.15 -8.59 15.22
N PRO A 128 5.49 -8.76 15.26
CA PRO A 128 6.41 -7.97 14.43
C PRO A 128 6.16 -8.08 12.93
N LEU A 129 5.69 -9.23 12.45
CA LEU A 129 5.37 -9.43 11.02
C LEU A 129 4.10 -8.69 10.60
N CYS A 130 3.08 -8.61 11.47
CA CYS A 130 1.89 -7.80 11.23
C CYS A 130 2.27 -6.32 11.15
N GLU A 131 3.05 -5.82 12.11
CA GLU A 131 3.54 -4.43 12.12
C GLU A 131 4.35 -4.12 10.85
N ARG A 132 5.26 -5.00 10.45
CA ARG A 132 6.02 -4.85 9.20
C ARG A 132 5.13 -4.79 7.97
N TYR A 133 4.12 -5.66 7.88
CA TYR A 133 3.16 -5.66 6.78
C TYR A 133 2.33 -4.36 6.77
N LEU A 134 1.80 -3.95 7.91
CA LEU A 134 0.96 -2.76 8.03
C LEU A 134 1.75 -1.48 7.76
N ASP A 135 3.01 -1.38 8.16
CA ASP A 135 3.85 -0.24 7.84
C ASP A 135 4.12 -0.15 6.33
N ALA A 136 4.32 -1.28 5.66
CA ALA A 136 4.46 -1.31 4.21
C ALA A 136 3.14 -0.95 3.51
N ALA A 137 2.01 -1.43 4.04
CA ALA A 137 0.69 -1.07 3.56
C ALA A 137 0.42 0.44 3.71
N THR A 138 0.87 1.07 4.80
CA THR A 138 0.76 2.53 4.98
C THR A 138 1.53 3.30 3.92
N TRP A 139 2.80 2.95 3.64
CA TRP A 139 3.54 3.57 2.54
C TRP A 139 2.83 3.41 1.19
N PHE A 140 2.30 2.23 0.92
CA PHE A 140 1.55 1.97 -0.30
C PHE A 140 0.27 2.80 -0.35
N GLY A 141 -0.54 2.77 0.70
CA GLY A 141 -1.77 3.54 0.82
C GLY A 141 -1.52 5.03 0.66
N GLU A 142 -0.53 5.60 1.32
CA GLU A 142 -0.13 6.99 1.10
C GLU A 142 0.23 7.28 -0.36
N ALA A 143 0.94 6.37 -1.04
CA ALA A 143 1.25 6.50 -2.47
C ALA A 143 0.01 6.44 -3.37
N VAL A 144 -0.99 5.63 -3.02
CA VAL A 144 -2.28 5.60 -3.75
C VAL A 144 -3.00 6.94 -3.66
N ARG A 145 -2.80 7.65 -2.54
CA ARG A 145 -3.57 8.83 -2.19
C ARG A 145 -2.91 10.17 -2.51
N ASP A 146 -1.64 10.15 -2.86
CA ASP A 146 -0.83 11.32 -3.10
C ASP A 146 -1.08 11.87 -4.51
N ASP A 147 -1.25 13.19 -4.62
CA ASP A 147 -1.51 13.86 -5.89
C ASP A 147 -0.21 14.07 -6.71
N VAL A 148 0.97 13.91 -6.09
CA VAL A 148 2.26 14.17 -6.73
C VAL A 148 2.91 12.88 -7.22
N LEU A 149 2.99 12.68 -8.55
CA LEU A 149 3.49 11.44 -9.18
C LEU A 149 4.87 11.00 -8.69
N SER A 150 5.82 11.93 -8.56
CA SER A 150 7.16 11.64 -8.08
C SER A 150 7.18 11.14 -6.63
N SER A 151 6.37 11.75 -5.77
CA SER A 151 6.18 11.31 -4.37
C SER A 151 5.54 9.93 -4.31
N ARG A 152 4.54 9.66 -5.16
CA ARG A 152 3.94 8.32 -5.29
C ARG A 152 4.99 7.26 -5.63
N ALA A 153 5.85 7.51 -6.62
CA ALA A 153 6.90 6.58 -7.02
C ALA A 153 7.84 6.25 -5.85
N VAL A 154 8.26 7.28 -5.10
CA VAL A 154 9.12 7.11 -3.91
C VAL A 154 8.42 6.26 -2.85
N LYS A 155 7.14 6.53 -2.57
CA LYS A 155 6.36 5.82 -1.54
C LYS A 155 6.05 4.37 -1.91
N TYR A 156 5.74 4.07 -3.17
CA TYR A 156 5.58 2.69 -3.65
C TYR A 156 6.87 1.88 -3.43
N VAL A 157 8.02 2.44 -3.79
CA VAL A 157 9.32 1.76 -3.56
C VAL A 157 9.64 1.66 -2.07
N ALA A 158 9.27 2.64 -1.25
CA ALA A 158 9.41 2.56 0.21
C ALA A 158 8.57 1.41 0.81
N ALA A 159 7.37 1.15 0.29
CA ALA A 159 6.56 0.00 0.69
C ALA A 159 7.29 -1.33 0.40
N ILE A 160 7.88 -1.45 -0.80
CA ILE A 160 8.68 -2.61 -1.21
C ILE A 160 9.92 -2.78 -0.30
N GLU A 161 10.66 -1.70 -0.06
CA GLU A 161 11.82 -1.73 0.83
C GLU A 161 11.42 -2.16 2.25
N ARG A 162 10.33 -1.60 2.80
CA ARG A 162 9.85 -1.88 4.15
C ARG A 162 9.53 -3.36 4.34
N ILE A 163 8.90 -3.98 3.34
CA ILE A 163 8.49 -5.38 3.43
C ILE A 163 9.64 -6.34 3.10
N LEU A 164 10.50 -6.04 2.12
CA LEU A 164 11.57 -6.97 1.70
C LEU A 164 12.91 -6.81 2.43
N THR A 165 13.13 -5.70 3.13
CA THR A 165 14.38 -5.44 3.86
C THR A 165 14.32 -6.03 5.27
N ALA A 166 15.07 -7.10 5.50
CA ALA A 166 15.20 -7.77 6.79
C ALA A 166 16.59 -7.49 7.39
N GLY A 167 16.71 -6.43 8.19
CA GLY A 167 17.97 -5.95 8.76
C GLY A 167 18.83 -5.11 7.81
N LYS A 168 20.09 -4.83 8.20
CA LYS A 168 21.02 -4.01 7.40
C LYS A 168 21.52 -4.78 6.17
N THR A 169 21.49 -4.15 5.00
CA THR A 169 22.10 -4.66 3.76
C THR A 169 22.95 -3.57 3.10
N LYS A 170 24.10 -3.96 2.53
CA LYS A 170 25.01 -3.04 1.80
C LYS A 170 24.55 -2.75 0.37
N HIS A 171 23.77 -3.67 -0.22
CA HIS A 171 23.31 -3.59 -1.61
C HIS A 171 21.78 -3.75 -1.64
N ILE A 172 21.07 -2.72 -1.18
CA ILE A 172 19.62 -2.78 -1.01
C ILE A 172 18.89 -3.05 -2.33
N GLU A 173 19.25 -2.36 -3.40
CA GLU A 173 18.69 -2.55 -4.75
C GLU A 173 18.73 -4.02 -5.19
N LYS A 174 19.93 -4.61 -5.20
CA LYS A 174 20.12 -6.03 -5.56
C LYS A 174 19.36 -6.97 -4.62
N THR A 175 19.31 -6.64 -3.33
CA THR A 175 18.63 -7.47 -2.33
C THR A 175 17.11 -7.49 -2.58
N ILE A 176 16.51 -6.32 -2.78
CA ILE A 176 15.06 -6.22 -2.96
C ILE A 176 14.61 -6.74 -4.33
N SER A 177 15.41 -6.54 -5.40
CA SER A 177 15.05 -7.00 -6.75
C SER A 177 15.04 -8.51 -6.86
N ILE A 178 16.05 -9.19 -6.28
CA ILE A 178 16.08 -10.65 -6.20
C ILE A 178 14.91 -11.17 -5.35
N ARG A 179 14.69 -10.61 -4.15
CA ARG A 179 13.63 -11.09 -3.25
C ARG A 179 12.22 -10.89 -3.81
N ALA A 180 11.99 -9.78 -4.49
CA ALA A 180 10.73 -9.51 -5.17
C ALA A 180 10.50 -10.54 -6.29
N ALA A 181 11.50 -10.76 -7.14
CA ALA A 181 11.42 -11.77 -8.20
C ALA A 181 11.21 -13.19 -7.64
N ASP A 182 11.88 -13.54 -6.55
CA ASP A 182 11.69 -14.84 -5.89
C ASP A 182 10.27 -15.01 -5.31
N LEU A 183 9.67 -13.95 -4.76
CA LEU A 183 8.30 -13.99 -4.23
C LEU A 183 7.26 -14.17 -5.34
N LEU A 184 7.49 -13.50 -6.47
CA LEU A 184 6.63 -13.49 -7.66
C LEU A 184 6.93 -14.65 -8.63
N PHE A 185 7.87 -15.53 -8.29
CA PHE A 185 8.25 -16.65 -9.14
C PHE A 185 7.06 -17.59 -9.40
N ASP A 186 6.82 -17.86 -10.68
CA ASP A 186 5.90 -18.90 -11.16
C ASP A 186 6.73 -20.02 -11.83
N PRO A 187 6.67 -21.26 -11.31
CA PRO A 187 7.34 -22.40 -11.95
C PRO A 187 6.90 -22.66 -13.40
N ASN A 188 5.70 -22.21 -13.79
CA ASN A 188 5.20 -22.35 -15.16
C ASN A 188 5.68 -21.23 -16.10
N ASP A 189 6.28 -20.17 -15.55
CA ASP A 189 6.91 -19.07 -16.29
C ASP A 189 8.26 -18.68 -15.64
N PRO A 190 9.32 -19.50 -15.81
CA PRO A 190 10.63 -19.20 -15.24
C PRO A 190 11.28 -17.94 -15.82
N GLU A 191 10.95 -17.57 -17.06
CA GLU A 191 11.46 -16.36 -17.72
C GLU A 191 10.92 -15.10 -17.04
N GLY A 192 9.66 -15.14 -16.56
CA GLY A 192 9.04 -14.08 -15.78
C GLY A 192 9.81 -13.67 -14.51
N TRP A 193 10.73 -14.52 -14.00
CA TRP A 193 11.60 -14.15 -12.88
C TRP A 193 12.53 -12.97 -13.23
N GLU A 194 13.19 -13.02 -14.38
CA GLU A 194 14.13 -11.96 -14.79
C GLU A 194 13.37 -10.68 -15.14
N ASP A 195 12.19 -10.79 -15.73
CA ASP A 195 11.30 -9.65 -15.99
C ASP A 195 10.87 -8.95 -14.70
N ASN A 196 10.42 -9.72 -13.70
CA ASN A 196 10.03 -9.16 -12.40
C ASN A 196 11.21 -8.51 -11.68
N LYS A 197 12.40 -9.10 -11.78
CA LYS A 197 13.64 -8.50 -11.26
C LYS A 197 13.93 -7.16 -11.95
N ASN A 198 13.83 -7.09 -13.27
CA ASN A 198 14.09 -5.87 -14.05
C ASN A 198 13.06 -4.77 -13.80
N LYS A 199 11.77 -5.12 -13.62
CA LYS A 199 10.73 -4.18 -13.20
C LYS A 199 11.07 -3.51 -11.87
N ILE A 200 11.59 -4.26 -10.91
CA ILE A 200 12.00 -3.72 -9.60
C ILE A 200 13.24 -2.85 -9.71
N LEU A 201 14.25 -3.28 -10.48
CA LEU A 201 15.44 -2.46 -10.72
C LEU A 201 15.06 -1.11 -11.34
N THR A 202 14.13 -1.12 -12.30
CA THR A 202 13.60 0.08 -12.94
C THR A 202 12.87 0.98 -11.95
N ALA A 203 11.98 0.42 -11.12
CA ALA A 203 11.27 1.17 -10.08
C ALA A 203 12.24 1.77 -9.04
N TYR A 204 13.24 1.00 -8.62
CA TYR A 204 14.25 1.44 -7.67
C TYR A 204 15.11 2.57 -8.24
N LYS A 205 15.55 2.43 -9.51
CA LYS A 205 16.30 3.46 -10.21
C LYS A 205 15.50 4.76 -10.30
N LEU A 206 14.23 4.70 -10.69
CA LEU A 206 13.36 5.88 -10.73
C LEU A 206 13.34 6.61 -9.38
N ARG A 207 13.14 5.87 -8.28
CA ARG A 207 13.13 6.42 -6.92
C ARG A 207 14.51 6.99 -6.52
N SER A 208 15.59 6.31 -6.86
CA SER A 208 16.96 6.76 -6.62
C SER A 208 17.25 8.06 -7.36
N ASP A 209 16.94 8.12 -8.65
CA ASP A 209 17.19 9.28 -9.51
C ASP A 209 16.37 10.50 -9.05
N LEU A 210 15.12 10.31 -8.61
CA LEU A 210 14.31 11.38 -8.01
C LEU A 210 14.94 11.92 -6.71
N LEU A 211 15.36 11.05 -5.80
CA LEU A 211 15.89 11.45 -4.50
C LEU A 211 17.28 12.09 -4.60
N HIS A 212 18.08 11.70 -5.58
CA HIS A 212 19.40 12.27 -5.83
C HIS A 212 19.37 13.47 -6.79
N GLY A 213 18.19 13.84 -7.30
CA GLY A 213 18.01 14.98 -8.21
C GLY A 213 18.57 14.75 -9.62
N ALA A 214 18.77 13.48 -10.01
CA ALA A 214 19.21 13.12 -11.35
C ALA A 214 18.10 13.31 -12.40
N ILE A 215 16.83 13.22 -11.98
CA ILE A 215 15.67 13.56 -12.82
C ILE A 215 14.75 14.55 -12.10
N SER A 216 14.06 15.38 -12.88
CA SER A 216 13.08 16.33 -12.36
C SER A 216 11.81 15.59 -11.88
N PRO A 217 11.17 16.02 -10.78
CA PRO A 217 9.85 15.52 -10.38
C PRO A 217 8.75 15.64 -11.45
N HIS A 218 8.94 16.51 -12.44
CA HIS A 218 8.00 16.77 -13.54
C HIS A 218 8.43 16.13 -14.87
N ASP A 219 9.50 15.33 -14.85
CA ASP A 219 9.99 14.63 -16.05
C ASP A 219 8.97 13.57 -16.51
N GLU A 220 8.83 13.40 -17.83
CA GLU A 220 7.89 12.45 -18.43
C GLU A 220 8.17 11.01 -18.01
N ILE A 221 9.45 10.68 -17.76
CA ILE A 221 9.88 9.36 -17.28
C ILE A 221 9.15 8.98 -15.97
N VAL A 222 8.81 9.96 -15.12
CA VAL A 222 8.05 9.73 -13.89
C VAL A 222 6.63 9.24 -14.20
N ALA A 223 5.96 9.88 -15.16
CA ALA A 223 4.61 9.50 -15.57
C ALA A 223 4.58 8.13 -16.26
N GLN A 224 5.63 7.80 -17.02
CA GLN A 224 5.76 6.49 -17.67
C GLN A 224 6.06 5.38 -16.64
N GLY A 225 6.89 5.65 -15.64
CA GLY A 225 7.34 4.66 -14.65
C GLY A 225 6.39 4.41 -13.49
N ILE A 226 5.46 5.33 -13.18
CA ILE A 226 4.66 5.26 -11.95
C ILE A 226 3.77 4.01 -11.87
N ASN A 227 3.19 3.58 -12.99
CA ASN A 227 2.33 2.40 -13.02
C ASN A 227 3.13 1.14 -12.66
N ASN A 228 4.35 1.01 -13.19
CA ASN A 228 5.24 -0.10 -12.84
C ASN A 228 5.56 -0.12 -11.34
N CYS A 229 5.81 1.04 -10.72
CA CYS A 229 6.02 1.13 -9.26
C CYS A 229 4.78 0.68 -8.47
N GLY A 230 3.59 1.14 -8.88
CA GLY A 230 2.33 0.80 -8.22
C GLY A 230 1.97 -0.69 -8.35
N ASP A 231 2.02 -1.22 -9.58
CA ASP A 231 1.67 -2.60 -9.89
C ASP A 231 2.57 -3.58 -9.12
N ILE A 232 3.89 -3.37 -9.17
CA ILE A 232 4.82 -4.30 -8.52
C ILE A 232 4.75 -4.24 -6.99
N ALA A 233 4.50 -3.06 -6.41
CA ALA A 233 4.29 -2.92 -4.98
C ALA A 233 2.99 -3.62 -4.53
N GLU A 234 1.91 -3.48 -5.30
CA GLU A 234 0.64 -4.15 -5.06
C GLU A 234 0.81 -5.67 -5.08
N ASP A 235 1.45 -6.20 -6.12
CA ASP A 235 1.68 -7.64 -6.31
C ASP A 235 2.51 -8.23 -5.16
N ILE A 236 3.59 -7.54 -4.76
CA ILE A 236 4.44 -7.96 -3.63
C ILE A 236 3.65 -7.99 -2.33
N LEU A 237 2.86 -6.96 -2.04
CA LEU A 237 2.09 -6.89 -0.80
C LEU A 237 1.01 -7.98 -0.76
N ARG A 238 0.35 -8.26 -1.88
CA ARG A 238 -0.62 -9.36 -1.98
C ARG A 238 0.04 -10.71 -1.78
N ILE A 239 1.08 -11.02 -2.56
CA ILE A 239 1.70 -12.35 -2.53
C ILE A 239 2.35 -12.62 -1.17
N ILE A 240 2.97 -11.62 -0.56
CA ILE A 240 3.65 -11.82 0.72
C ILE A 240 2.66 -12.05 1.86
N LEU A 241 1.49 -11.41 1.83
CA LEU A 241 0.43 -11.67 2.80
C LEU A 241 0.01 -13.15 2.77
N PHE A 242 -0.22 -13.70 1.57
CA PHE A 242 -0.53 -15.11 1.39
C PHE A 242 0.62 -16.04 1.79
N ARG A 243 1.87 -15.70 1.42
CA ARG A 243 3.06 -16.49 1.73
C ARG A 243 3.37 -16.54 3.22
N LEU A 244 3.12 -15.45 3.96
CA LEU A 244 3.21 -15.43 5.41
C LEU A 244 2.11 -16.31 6.03
N GLY A 245 0.88 -16.15 5.56
CA GLY A 245 -0.28 -16.89 6.06
C GLY A 245 -0.59 -16.60 7.53
N LYS A 246 -1.60 -17.31 8.07
CA LYS A 246 -2.11 -17.09 9.42
C LYS A 246 -1.03 -17.30 10.49
N ASP A 247 -0.27 -18.38 10.39
CA ASP A 247 0.62 -18.82 11.48
C ASP A 247 1.82 -17.87 11.65
N ALA A 248 2.37 -17.36 10.56
CA ALA A 248 3.44 -16.36 10.66
C ALA A 248 2.91 -15.03 11.17
N LEU A 249 1.71 -14.60 10.75
CA LEU A 249 1.11 -13.36 11.24
C LEU A 249 0.78 -13.42 12.75
N LEU A 250 0.40 -14.59 13.28
CA LEU A 250 0.13 -14.76 14.71
C LEU A 250 1.39 -14.87 15.59
N MET A 251 2.58 -14.89 15.00
CA MET A 251 3.83 -15.05 15.72
C MET A 251 4.18 -13.81 16.56
N GLU A 252 4.28 -13.97 17.87
CA GLU A 252 4.64 -12.90 18.80
C GLU A 252 6.15 -12.62 18.80
N GLU A 253 6.96 -13.64 18.51
CA GLU A 253 8.42 -13.55 18.45
C GLU A 253 8.96 -13.82 17.04
N ALA A 254 8.97 -12.78 16.22
CA ALA A 254 9.60 -12.78 14.91
C ALA A 254 10.75 -11.76 14.87
N SER A 255 11.99 -12.26 14.91
CA SER A 255 13.18 -11.41 14.75
C SER A 255 13.45 -11.13 13.27
N ASP A 256 14.13 -10.01 12.98
CA ASP A 256 14.61 -9.70 11.62
C ASP A 256 15.50 -10.82 11.06
N LYS A 257 16.26 -11.52 11.91
CA LYS A 257 17.05 -12.68 11.52
C LYS A 257 16.16 -13.82 11.04
N ARG A 258 15.08 -14.13 11.76
CA ARG A 258 14.14 -15.19 11.38
C ARG A 258 13.42 -14.84 10.07
N TYR A 259 13.00 -13.58 9.93
CA TYR A 259 12.35 -13.11 8.71
C TYR A 259 13.30 -13.11 7.50
N LYS A 260 14.55 -12.70 7.71
CA LYS A 260 15.61 -12.83 6.70
C LYS A 260 15.80 -14.27 6.25
N ASN A 261 15.95 -15.20 7.19
CA ASN A 261 16.12 -16.62 6.88
C ASN A 261 14.91 -17.19 6.13
N TRP A 262 13.70 -16.71 6.42
CA TRP A 262 12.51 -17.11 5.67
C TRP A 262 12.56 -16.65 4.21
N LEU A 263 12.95 -15.39 3.94
CA LEU A 263 13.18 -14.89 2.57
C LEU A 263 14.29 -15.68 1.87
N ASP A 264 15.38 -15.99 2.57
CA ASP A 264 16.52 -16.71 2.00
C ASP A 264 16.13 -18.18 1.63
N ARG A 265 15.22 -18.82 2.39
CA ARG A 265 14.64 -20.13 2.01
C ARG A 265 13.78 -20.09 0.75
N ILE A 266 13.06 -18.99 0.52
CA ILE A 266 12.33 -18.79 -0.74
C ILE A 266 13.32 -18.76 -1.90
N ARG A 267 14.44 -18.04 -1.74
CA ARG A 267 15.51 -18.01 -2.74
C ARG A 267 16.09 -19.38 -3.03
N GLU A 268 16.40 -20.16 -1.99
CA GLU A 268 16.92 -21.53 -2.15
C GLU A 268 15.94 -22.41 -2.94
N HIS A 269 14.64 -22.28 -2.65
CA HIS A 269 13.59 -22.99 -3.37
C HIS A 269 13.51 -22.58 -4.84
N VAL A 270 13.47 -21.27 -5.14
CA VAL A 270 13.43 -20.76 -6.52
C VAL A 270 14.68 -21.18 -7.29
N ALA A 271 15.87 -21.07 -6.68
CA ALA A 271 17.13 -21.49 -7.30
C ALA A 271 17.17 -22.99 -7.64
N SER A 272 16.44 -23.84 -6.89
CA SER A 272 16.32 -25.27 -7.19
C SER A 272 15.40 -25.58 -8.38
N MET A 273 14.56 -24.62 -8.78
CA MET A 273 13.59 -24.75 -9.87
C MET A 273 14.02 -24.03 -11.15
N MET A 274 14.90 -23.04 -11.04
CA MET A 274 15.43 -22.33 -12.20
C MET A 274 16.37 -23.24 -13.00
N PRO A 275 16.33 -23.18 -14.34
CA PRO A 275 17.31 -23.87 -15.16
C PRO A 275 18.72 -23.37 -14.80
N PRO A 276 19.76 -24.25 -14.84
CA PRO A 276 21.12 -23.81 -14.62
C PRO A 276 21.48 -22.72 -15.63
N VAL A 277 21.93 -21.58 -15.13
CA VAL A 277 22.44 -20.50 -15.99
C VAL A 277 23.71 -21.03 -16.65
N GLU A 278 23.67 -21.29 -17.95
CA GLU A 278 24.89 -21.63 -18.69
C GLU A 278 25.89 -20.48 -18.57
N PRO A 279 27.15 -20.75 -18.20
CA PRO A 279 28.17 -19.72 -18.17
C PRO A 279 28.46 -19.29 -19.60
N HIS A 280 28.11 -18.05 -19.94
CA HIS A 280 28.61 -17.35 -21.13
C HIS A 280 30.01 -16.77 -20.87
#